data_AF-A0A0V1PSN8-F1
#
_entry.id   AF-A0A0V1PSN8-F1
#
_cell.length_a   1.000
_cell.length_b   1.000
_cell.length_c   1.000
_cell.angle_alpha   90.00
_cell.angle_beta   90.00
_cell.angle_gamma   90.00
#
_symmetry.space_group_name_H-M   'P 1'
#
loop_
_entity.id
_entity.type
_entity.pdbx_description
1 polymer ?
#
loop_
_entity_poly.entity_id
_entity_poly.type
_entity_poly.pdbx_seq_one_letter_code
_entity_poly.pdbx_strand_id
1 'polypeptide(L)'
;EFDRLLFLQKGGKTVYFGDLGENCLTLINYFEKYGAHHCPEEANPAEWMLQVVGAAPGSHANQDYHEVWKNSSEYESMHTELNSMERELVNLPRDESPEARKSYAAPIWKQYIIVTKRVFQQNWRSPTYIYSKLFLVVSSALFNGFSFFKADRSIQGLQNQMFAMFMFLIPFNTLVQQMLPYFVKQRDVYEVREAPSKTFSWFAFVTAQITSEIPYQIFCGTIAFLCWFYPVGFYQNAVPTNSVDQRAVLIWMYICSFYVYTSTMGQLCMSFNELADNAANLATLLFTMCLNFCGVLAGPGVLPGFWIFMYRCSPFTYFIQGMLSTGLANTTAKCSKAELLHFEPSKGQDCGTYMADYMKMAGGYLIDEKATSECQFCTMDSTNTFLASVNSYYDERWRNWGIFICFIAINIILTVFFYWLARVPKGNREKKKKA
;
A
#
# COMPACT_ATOMS: atom_id res chain seq x y z
N GLU A 1 -21.90 22.80 34.85
CA GLU A 1 -21.49 23.05 36.24
C GLU A 1 -20.04 22.60 36.36
N PHE A 2 -19.17 23.43 36.94
CA PHE A 2 -17.76 23.10 37.13
C PHE A 2 -17.53 22.92 38.63
N ASP A 3 -16.93 21.80 39.04
CA ASP A 3 -16.64 21.55 40.46
C ASP A 3 -15.43 22.36 40.95
N ARG A 4 -14.37 22.42 40.13
CA ARG A 4 -13.15 23.22 40.37
C ARG A 4 -12.74 23.97 39.11
N LEU A 5 -12.16 25.15 39.29
CA LEU A 5 -11.61 25.96 38.21
C LEU A 5 -10.09 26.08 38.36
N LEU A 6 -9.35 25.72 37.31
CA LEU A 6 -7.94 26.11 37.14
C LEU A 6 -7.86 27.26 36.15
N PHE A 7 -7.53 28.45 36.64
CA PHE A 7 -7.42 29.64 35.81
C PHE A 7 -5.96 30.04 35.60
N LEU A 8 -5.58 30.16 34.33
CA LEU A 8 -4.22 30.47 33.89
C LEU A 8 -4.20 31.79 33.11
N GLN A 9 -3.25 32.67 33.42
CA GLN A 9 -2.95 33.86 32.62
C GLN A 9 -1.90 33.56 31.54
N LYS A 10 -1.66 34.54 30.66
CA LYS A 10 -0.67 34.45 29.57
C LYS A 10 0.68 33.94 30.08
N GLY A 11 1.24 32.97 29.36
CA GLY A 11 2.48 32.28 29.75
C GLY A 11 2.29 31.05 30.64
N GLY A 12 1.05 30.57 30.82
CA GLY A 12 0.77 29.34 31.59
C GLY A 12 0.91 29.53 33.10
N LYS A 13 0.85 30.77 33.59
CA LYS A 13 0.96 31.10 35.00
C LYS A 13 -0.40 30.97 35.68
N THR A 14 -0.49 30.21 36.77
CA THR A 14 -1.72 30.07 37.56
C THR A 14 -2.06 31.35 38.31
N VAL A 15 -3.32 31.75 38.26
CA VAL A 15 -3.87 32.92 38.98
C VAL A 15 -4.95 32.54 39.99
N TYR A 16 -5.59 31.40 39.79
CA TYR A 16 -6.56 30.81 40.72
C TYR A 16 -6.69 29.30 40.49
N PHE A 17 -6.77 28.52 41.56
CA PHE A 17 -7.17 27.12 41.52
C PHE A 17 -8.03 26.78 42.73
N GLY A 18 -9.29 26.42 42.53
CA GLY A 18 -10.20 26.12 43.64
C GLY A 18 -11.64 25.90 43.22
N ASP A 19 -12.50 25.68 44.20
CA ASP A 19 -13.95 25.52 44.01
C ASP A 19 -14.59 26.86 43.66
N LEU A 20 -15.54 26.89 42.71
CA LEU A 20 -16.22 28.13 42.36
C LEU A 20 -17.18 28.62 43.46
N GLY A 21 -17.70 27.70 44.27
CA GLY A 21 -18.75 27.98 45.25
C GLY A 21 -20.11 28.26 44.61
N GLU A 22 -21.14 28.40 45.45
CA GLU A 22 -22.49 28.73 45.00
C GLU A 22 -22.48 30.08 44.25
N ASN A 23 -23.04 30.11 43.04
CA ASN A 23 -23.05 31.30 42.16
C ASN A 23 -21.67 31.96 41.92
N CYS A 24 -20.58 31.17 41.92
CA CYS A 24 -19.20 31.67 41.77
C CYS A 24 -18.73 32.59 42.90
N LEU A 25 -19.42 32.62 44.05
CA LEU A 25 -19.09 33.53 45.15
C LEU A 25 -17.69 33.27 45.73
N THR A 26 -17.22 32.03 45.80
CA THR A 26 -15.87 31.73 46.31
C THR A 26 -14.78 32.31 45.41
N LEU A 27 -14.99 32.25 44.08
CA LEU A 27 -14.11 32.87 43.09
C LEU A 27 -14.12 34.40 43.20
N ILE A 28 -15.31 35.01 43.27
CA ILE A 28 -15.48 36.46 43.38
C ILE A 28 -14.81 36.96 44.66
N ASN A 29 -15.12 36.32 45.80
CA ASN A 29 -14.55 36.66 47.09
C ASN A 29 -13.03 36.55 47.10
N TYR A 30 -12.45 35.56 46.41
CA TYR A 30 -11.00 35.47 46.28
C TYR A 30 -10.42 36.69 45.56
N PHE A 31 -10.91 37.00 44.36
CA PHE A 31 -10.36 38.11 43.58
C PHE A 31 -10.58 39.47 44.28
N GLU A 32 -11.75 39.69 44.89
CA GLU A 32 -12.04 40.91 45.65
C GLU A 32 -11.17 41.04 46.91
N LYS A 33 -11.01 39.94 47.67
CA LYS A 33 -10.15 39.89 48.87
C LYS A 33 -8.70 40.32 48.57
N TYR A 34 -8.20 39.97 47.39
CA TYR A 34 -6.85 40.31 46.99
C TYR A 34 -6.74 41.52 46.06
N GLY A 35 -7.75 42.41 46.01
CA GLY A 35 -7.61 43.74 45.39
C GLY A 35 -8.19 43.88 43.98
N ALA A 36 -9.02 42.94 43.52
CA ALA A 36 -9.85 43.15 42.34
C ALA A 36 -11.01 44.13 42.63
N HIS A 37 -11.52 44.77 41.58
CA HIS A 37 -12.71 45.64 41.68
C HIS A 37 -13.96 44.80 41.86
N HIS A 38 -14.94 45.25 42.64
CA HIS A 38 -16.15 44.49 42.94
C HIS A 38 -16.87 43.99 41.67
N CYS A 39 -17.31 42.73 41.69
CA CYS A 39 -18.08 42.14 40.59
C CYS A 39 -19.52 42.69 40.60
N PRO A 40 -19.98 43.37 39.53
CA PRO A 40 -21.36 43.84 39.47
C PRO A 40 -22.37 42.69 39.56
N GLU A 41 -23.50 42.89 40.24
CA GLU A 41 -24.53 41.85 40.43
C GLU A 41 -25.13 41.31 39.12
N GLU A 42 -25.18 42.15 38.08
CA GLU A 42 -25.67 41.79 36.74
C GLU A 42 -24.57 41.26 35.81
N ALA A 43 -23.30 41.33 36.22
CA ALA A 43 -22.17 40.92 35.37
C ALA A 43 -21.95 39.40 35.42
N ASN A 44 -21.50 38.84 34.30
CA ASN A 44 -21.09 37.43 34.26
C ASN A 44 -19.72 37.27 34.97
N PRO A 45 -19.62 36.48 36.06
CA PRO A 45 -18.37 36.30 36.80
C PRO A 45 -17.21 35.77 35.94
N ALA A 46 -17.51 34.99 34.90
CA ALA A 46 -16.50 34.46 33.98
C ALA A 46 -15.88 35.55 33.08
N GLU A 47 -16.66 36.56 32.71
CA GLU A 47 -16.17 37.71 31.93
C GLU A 47 -15.44 38.70 32.84
N TRP A 48 -15.99 38.97 34.02
CA TRP A 48 -15.36 39.82 35.03
C TRP A 48 -13.98 39.29 35.43
N MET A 49 -13.81 37.99 35.70
CA MET A 49 -12.49 37.44 36.04
C MET A 49 -11.45 37.61 34.92
N LEU A 50 -11.88 37.58 33.64
CA LEU A 50 -11.00 37.83 32.50
C LEU A 50 -10.58 39.30 32.41
N GLN A 51 -11.48 40.22 32.76
CA GLN A 51 -11.16 41.65 32.87
C GLN A 51 -10.19 41.93 34.02
N VAL A 52 -10.40 41.28 35.18
CA VAL A 52 -9.56 41.42 36.37
C VAL A 52 -8.10 41.08 36.06
N VAL A 53 -7.84 39.98 35.34
CA VAL A 53 -6.47 39.57 34.97
C VAL A 53 -5.95 40.22 33.69
N GLY A 54 -6.66 41.21 33.13
CA GLY A 54 -6.23 41.94 31.94
C GLY A 54 -6.26 41.10 30.65
N ALA A 55 -7.04 40.02 30.60
CA ALA A 55 -7.18 39.14 29.44
C ALA A 55 -8.32 39.57 28.50
N ALA A 56 -9.24 40.42 28.96
CA ALA A 56 -10.31 40.97 28.14
C ALA A 56 -9.80 42.11 27.23
N PRO A 57 -10.33 42.28 26.00
CA PRO A 57 -9.95 43.36 25.10
C PRO A 57 -10.10 44.74 25.75
N GLY A 58 -9.00 45.51 25.83
CA GLY A 58 -9.00 46.85 26.43
C GLY A 58 -8.90 46.89 27.96
N SER A 59 -8.78 45.74 28.63
CA SER A 59 -8.53 45.67 30.08
C SER A 59 -7.04 45.61 30.41
N HIS A 60 -6.67 46.22 31.54
CA HIS A 60 -5.32 46.14 32.11
C HIS A 60 -5.42 45.52 33.49
N ALA A 61 -4.57 44.54 33.79
CA ALA A 61 -4.48 43.99 35.13
C ALA A 61 -3.92 45.05 36.07
N ASN A 62 -4.59 45.28 37.19
CA ASN A 62 -4.15 46.25 38.20
C ASN A 62 -2.87 45.81 38.93
N GLN A 63 -2.55 44.51 38.90
CA GLN A 63 -1.42 43.89 39.58
C GLN A 63 -1.09 42.51 38.97
N ASP A 64 0.05 41.91 39.30
CA ASP A 64 0.35 40.54 38.88
C ASP A 64 -0.38 39.52 39.77
N TYR A 65 -1.54 39.07 39.31
CA TYR A 65 -2.37 38.09 40.01
C TYR A 65 -1.68 36.71 40.18
N HIS A 66 -0.59 36.44 39.48
CA HIS A 66 0.21 35.24 39.74
C HIS A 66 1.04 35.34 41.03
N GLU A 67 1.59 36.52 41.32
CA GLU A 67 2.30 36.74 42.60
C GLU A 67 1.32 36.76 43.76
N VAL A 68 0.14 37.34 43.55
CA VAL A 68 -0.98 37.29 44.49
C VAL A 68 -1.37 35.85 44.80
N TRP A 69 -1.56 35.02 43.77
CA TRP A 69 -1.85 33.59 43.95
C TRP A 69 -0.78 32.90 44.79
N LYS A 70 0.51 33.09 44.50
CA LYS A 70 1.61 32.48 45.28
C LYS A 70 1.63 32.88 46.75
N ASN A 71 1.19 34.10 47.06
CA ASN A 71 1.15 34.64 48.42
C ASN A 71 -0.22 34.44 49.10
N SER A 72 -1.17 33.78 48.43
CA SER A 72 -2.53 33.59 48.93
C SER A 72 -2.63 32.42 49.92
N SER A 73 -3.59 32.52 50.86
CA SER A 73 -3.94 31.41 51.77
C SER A 73 -4.44 30.17 51.01
N GLU A 74 -5.05 30.36 49.85
CA GLU A 74 -5.62 29.34 48.99
C GLU A 74 -4.52 28.49 48.35
N TYR A 75 -3.40 29.11 47.97
CA TYR A 75 -2.20 28.42 47.51
C TYR A 75 -1.55 27.58 48.62
N GLU A 76 -1.44 28.13 49.84
CA GLU A 76 -0.91 27.40 51.00
C GLU A 76 -1.80 26.20 51.37
N SER A 77 -3.12 26.38 51.34
CA SER A 77 -4.10 25.30 51.56
C SER A 77 -3.96 24.19 50.51
N MET A 78 -3.87 24.55 49.22
CA MET A 78 -3.67 23.59 48.12
C MET A 78 -2.35 22.82 48.29
N HIS A 79 -1.26 23.50 48.66
CA HIS A 79 0.01 22.84 48.93
C HIS A 79 -0.05 21.91 50.14
N THR A 80 -0.79 22.27 51.18
CA THR A 80 -1.00 21.43 52.35
C THR A 80 -1.80 20.17 51.99
N GLU A 81 -2.86 20.30 51.18
CA GLU A 81 -3.66 19.18 50.65
C GLU A 81 -2.79 18.25 49.80
N LEU A 82 -1.97 18.80 48.89
CA LEU A 82 -1.03 18.03 48.07
C LEU A 82 0.00 17.27 48.92
N ASN A 83 0.56 17.90 49.96
CA ASN A 83 1.49 17.25 50.88
C ASN A 83 0.82 16.12 51.68
N SER A 84 -0.46 16.28 52.06
CA SER A 84 -1.23 15.23 52.72
C SER A 84 -1.48 14.05 51.77
N MET A 85 -1.92 14.35 50.55
CA MET A 85 -2.13 13.36 49.50
C MET A 85 -0.86 12.58 49.18
N GLU A 86 0.30 13.25 49.08
CA GLU A 86 1.58 12.57 48.83
C GLU A 86 1.91 11.55 49.94
N ARG A 87 1.66 11.88 51.20
CA ARG A 87 1.89 10.98 52.34
C ARG A 87 0.89 9.83 52.37
N GLU A 88 -0.38 10.09 52.08
CA GLU A 88 -1.46 9.10 52.15
C GLU A 88 -1.46 8.14 50.95
N LEU A 89 -1.27 8.65 49.73
CA LEU A 89 -1.31 7.87 48.49
C LEU A 89 -0.21 6.81 48.41
N VAL A 90 0.95 7.05 49.05
CA VAL A 90 2.04 6.06 49.12
C VAL A 90 1.67 4.86 50.01
N ASN A 91 0.81 5.08 51.01
CA ASN A 91 0.36 4.03 51.92
C ASN A 91 -0.82 3.23 51.36
N LEU A 92 -1.48 3.71 50.31
CA LEU A 92 -2.54 2.97 49.65
C LEU A 92 -1.97 1.74 48.91
N PRO A 93 -2.62 0.57 49.02
CA PRO A 93 -2.19 -0.62 48.32
C PRO A 93 -2.20 -0.34 46.81
N ARG A 94 -1.02 -0.41 46.18
CA ARG A 94 -0.92 -0.32 44.73
C ARG A 94 -1.58 -1.56 44.14
N ASP A 95 -2.44 -1.36 43.15
CA ASP A 95 -2.99 -2.46 42.38
C ASP A 95 -1.85 -3.13 41.59
N GLU A 96 -1.31 -4.23 42.13
CA GLU A 96 -0.29 -5.05 41.48
C GLU A 96 -0.89 -6.02 40.46
N SER A 97 -2.19 -5.92 40.17
CA SER A 97 -2.82 -6.77 39.18
C SER A 97 -2.04 -6.71 37.86
N PRO A 98 -1.84 -7.85 37.18
CA PRO A 98 -1.21 -7.88 35.86
C PRO A 98 -1.99 -7.08 34.82
N GLU A 99 -3.23 -6.67 35.12
CA GLU A 99 -4.08 -5.82 34.28
C GLU A 99 -3.70 -4.34 34.39
N ALA A 100 -3.38 -3.84 35.59
CA ALA A 100 -2.90 -2.47 35.80
C ALA A 100 -1.59 -2.16 35.07
N ARG A 101 -0.79 -3.18 34.74
CA ARG A 101 0.48 -3.05 33.99
C ARG A 101 0.31 -3.08 32.46
N LYS A 102 -0.88 -3.43 31.95
CA LYS A 102 -1.08 -3.52 30.49
C LYS A 102 -1.18 -2.13 29.88
N SER A 103 -0.40 -1.89 28.81
CA SER A 103 -0.52 -0.64 28.03
C SER A 103 -1.84 -0.54 27.25
N TYR A 104 -2.54 -1.66 27.04
CA TYR A 104 -3.80 -1.74 26.32
C TYR A 104 -4.80 -2.63 27.06
N ALA A 105 -6.09 -2.27 27.04
CA ALA A 105 -7.15 -3.00 27.73
C ALA A 105 -7.41 -4.43 27.18
N ALA A 106 -7.10 -4.67 25.91
CA ALA A 106 -7.34 -5.96 25.24
C ALA A 106 -6.05 -6.56 24.65
N PRO A 107 -5.95 -7.90 24.50
CA PRO A 107 -4.80 -8.55 23.84
C PRO A 107 -4.73 -8.19 22.35
N ILE A 108 -3.53 -8.23 21.78
CA ILE A 108 -3.23 -7.81 20.40
C ILE A 108 -4.12 -8.53 19.37
N TRP A 109 -4.37 -9.83 19.56
CA TRP A 109 -5.21 -10.60 18.64
C TRP A 109 -6.66 -10.11 18.59
N LYS A 110 -7.23 -9.78 19.76
CA LYS A 110 -8.59 -9.22 19.84
C LYS A 110 -8.63 -7.83 19.20
N GLN A 111 -7.60 -7.01 19.41
CA GLN A 111 -7.46 -5.72 18.74
C GLN A 111 -7.42 -5.89 17.21
N TYR A 112 -6.57 -6.78 16.70
CA TYR A 112 -6.42 -7.06 15.28
C TYR A 112 -7.75 -7.46 14.62
N ILE A 113 -8.50 -8.40 15.22
CA ILE A 113 -9.78 -8.85 14.66
C ILE A 113 -10.78 -7.68 14.59
N ILE A 114 -10.91 -6.89 15.66
CA ILE A 114 -11.87 -5.79 15.73
C ILE A 114 -11.49 -4.69 14.73
N VAL A 115 -10.21 -4.31 14.67
CA VAL A 115 -9.72 -3.29 13.75
C VAL A 115 -9.86 -3.76 12.31
N THR A 116 -9.54 -5.02 12.01
CA THR A 116 -9.73 -5.60 10.67
C THR A 116 -11.20 -5.57 10.24
N LYS A 117 -12.13 -5.98 11.12
CA LYS A 117 -13.57 -5.90 10.87
C LYS A 117 -14.01 -4.44 10.61
N ARG A 118 -13.49 -3.48 11.38
CA ARG A 118 -13.75 -2.05 11.18
C ARG A 118 -13.29 -1.58 9.81
N VAL A 119 -12.07 -1.93 9.40
CA VAL A 119 -11.52 -1.51 8.09
C VAL A 119 -12.31 -2.14 6.94
N PHE A 120 -12.70 -3.41 7.03
CA PHE A 120 -13.60 -4.03 6.04
C PHE A 120 -14.93 -3.28 5.91
N GLN A 121 -15.57 -2.96 7.04
CA GLN A 121 -16.81 -2.19 7.03
C GLN A 121 -16.62 -0.79 6.45
N GLN A 122 -15.49 -0.14 6.74
CA GLN A 122 -15.16 1.16 6.19
C GLN A 122 -14.96 1.13 4.68
N ASN A 123 -14.21 0.14 4.18
CA ASN A 123 -13.98 -0.05 2.75
C ASN A 123 -15.32 -0.31 2.04
N TRP A 124 -16.14 -1.22 2.57
CA TRP A 124 -17.48 -1.51 2.05
C TRP A 124 -18.40 -0.28 2.02
N ARG A 125 -18.36 0.56 3.06
CA ARG A 125 -19.17 1.79 3.16
C ARG A 125 -18.59 2.98 2.40
N SER A 126 -17.43 2.83 1.77
CA SER A 126 -16.77 3.87 0.96
C SER A 126 -16.86 3.51 -0.53
N PRO A 127 -18.07 3.61 -1.14
CA PRO A 127 -18.32 3.10 -2.50
C PRO A 127 -17.44 3.75 -3.55
N THR A 128 -17.09 5.03 -3.38
CA THR A 128 -16.22 5.75 -4.33
C THR A 128 -14.88 5.05 -4.53
N TYR A 129 -14.23 4.58 -3.46
CA TYR A 129 -12.93 3.91 -3.58
C TYR A 129 -13.04 2.59 -4.34
N ILE A 130 -13.99 1.74 -3.95
CA ILE A 130 -14.17 0.41 -4.54
C ILE A 130 -14.67 0.52 -5.99
N TYR A 131 -15.65 1.38 -6.27
CA TYR A 131 -16.21 1.54 -7.61
C TYR A 131 -15.23 2.19 -8.58
N SER A 132 -14.48 3.21 -8.16
CA SER A 132 -13.43 3.80 -9.02
C SER A 132 -12.32 2.79 -9.33
N LYS A 133 -11.94 1.95 -8.37
CA LYS A 133 -10.98 0.86 -8.59
C LYS A 133 -11.54 -0.20 -9.55
N LEU A 134 -12.76 -0.67 -9.32
CA LEU A 134 -13.41 -1.66 -10.18
C LEU A 134 -13.60 -1.15 -11.61
N PHE A 135 -14.03 0.09 -11.78
CA PHE A 135 -14.18 0.71 -13.10
C PHE A 135 -12.84 0.76 -13.83
N LEU A 136 -11.78 1.24 -13.17
CA LEU A 136 -10.43 1.28 -13.76
C LEU A 136 -9.97 -0.12 -14.17
N VAL A 137 -10.14 -1.12 -13.30
CA VAL A 137 -9.72 -2.51 -13.56
C VAL A 137 -10.48 -3.10 -14.73
N VAL A 138 -11.81 -3.02 -14.74
CA VAL A 138 -12.65 -3.60 -15.80
C VAL A 138 -12.40 -2.90 -17.13
N SER A 139 -12.40 -1.56 -17.14
CA SER A 139 -12.21 -0.79 -18.37
C SER A 139 -10.82 -0.99 -18.96
N SER A 140 -9.76 -1.00 -18.13
CA SER A 140 -8.40 -1.24 -18.62
C SER A 140 -8.19 -2.68 -19.10
N ALA A 141 -8.73 -3.68 -18.38
CA ALA A 141 -8.64 -5.09 -18.76
C ALA A 141 -9.38 -5.36 -20.08
N LEU A 142 -10.60 -4.83 -20.25
CA LEU A 142 -11.36 -4.93 -21.50
C LEU A 142 -10.66 -4.20 -22.64
N PHE A 143 -10.23 -2.95 -22.42
CA PHE A 143 -9.54 -2.17 -23.45
C PHE A 143 -8.29 -2.90 -23.95
N ASN A 144 -7.47 -3.42 -23.03
CA ASN A 144 -6.30 -4.20 -23.38
C ASN A 144 -6.68 -5.52 -24.08
N GLY A 145 -7.65 -6.25 -23.53
CA GLY A 145 -8.07 -7.54 -24.07
C GLY A 145 -8.64 -7.47 -25.48
N PHE A 146 -9.42 -6.43 -25.78
CA PHE A 146 -9.98 -6.20 -27.12
C PHE A 146 -8.99 -5.55 -28.09
N SER A 147 -7.98 -4.81 -27.59
CA SER A 147 -6.90 -4.30 -28.44
C SER A 147 -6.08 -5.43 -29.07
N PHE A 148 -5.92 -6.54 -28.35
CA PHE A 148 -5.25 -7.76 -28.81
C PHE A 148 -6.24 -8.92 -29.02
N PHE A 149 -7.42 -8.60 -29.58
CA PHE A 149 -8.52 -9.57 -29.72
C PHE A 149 -8.10 -10.79 -30.55
N LYS A 150 -8.25 -11.98 -29.97
CA LYS A 150 -7.93 -13.28 -30.59
C LYS A 150 -6.61 -13.26 -31.37
N ALA A 151 -5.52 -12.95 -30.67
CA ALA A 151 -4.20 -12.94 -31.30
C ALA A 151 -3.83 -14.33 -31.83
N ASP A 152 -3.51 -14.42 -33.12
CA ASP A 152 -3.11 -15.67 -33.78
C ASP A 152 -1.76 -16.20 -33.27
N ARG A 153 -1.38 -17.41 -33.70
CA ARG A 153 -0.09 -18.06 -33.37
C ARG A 153 1.01 -17.78 -34.40
N SER A 154 0.88 -16.68 -35.14
CA SER A 154 1.92 -16.15 -36.03
C SER A 154 3.04 -15.52 -35.23
N ILE A 155 4.19 -15.23 -35.85
CA ILE A 155 5.31 -14.60 -35.14
C ILE A 155 4.88 -13.23 -34.58
N GLN A 156 4.16 -12.45 -35.39
CA GLN A 156 3.54 -11.20 -34.95
C GLN A 156 2.48 -11.43 -33.86
N GLY A 157 1.69 -12.50 -33.97
CA GLY A 157 0.69 -12.87 -32.97
C GLY A 157 1.29 -13.20 -31.60
N LEU A 158 2.41 -13.92 -31.55
CA LEU A 158 3.14 -14.20 -30.31
C LEU A 158 3.70 -12.92 -29.67
N GLN A 159 4.23 -11.99 -30.48
CA GLN A 159 4.65 -10.68 -30.00
C GLN A 159 3.46 -9.86 -29.45
N ASN A 160 2.33 -9.87 -30.16
CA ASN A 160 1.10 -9.20 -29.71
C ASN A 160 0.62 -9.76 -28.36
N GLN A 161 0.65 -11.07 -28.17
CA GLN A 161 0.30 -11.70 -26.89
C GLN A 161 1.28 -11.32 -25.77
N MET A 162 2.57 -11.19 -26.07
CA MET A 162 3.56 -10.68 -25.12
C MET A 162 3.31 -9.21 -24.76
N PHE A 163 2.99 -8.36 -25.74
CA PHE A 163 2.64 -6.97 -25.48
C PHE A 163 1.33 -6.82 -24.71
N ALA A 164 0.34 -7.70 -24.92
CA ALA A 164 -0.87 -7.73 -24.11
C ALA A 164 -0.54 -7.96 -22.63
N MET A 165 0.34 -8.92 -22.32
CA MET A 165 0.80 -9.18 -20.94
C MET A 165 1.59 -8.00 -20.36
N PHE A 166 2.47 -7.39 -21.15
CA PHE A 166 3.24 -6.22 -20.72
C PHE A 166 2.32 -5.01 -20.42
N MET A 167 1.38 -4.73 -21.31
CA MET A 167 0.44 -3.62 -21.18
C MET A 167 -0.58 -3.84 -20.04
N PHE A 168 -0.79 -5.08 -19.61
CA PHE A 168 -1.60 -5.39 -18.41
C PHE A 168 -0.99 -4.80 -17.12
N LEU A 169 0.31 -4.54 -17.09
CA LEU A 169 1.00 -3.97 -15.92
C LEU A 169 0.75 -2.45 -15.78
N ILE A 170 0.36 -1.77 -16.85
CA ILE A 170 0.29 -0.29 -16.91
C ILE A 170 -0.66 0.35 -15.88
N PRO A 171 -1.84 -0.22 -15.56
CA PRO A 171 -2.74 0.36 -14.55
C PRO A 171 -2.16 0.41 -13.13
N PHE A 172 -1.01 -0.22 -12.86
CA PHE A 172 -0.37 -0.28 -11.54
C PHE A 172 -0.28 1.08 -10.84
N ASN A 173 0.29 2.10 -11.49
CA ASN A 173 0.50 3.41 -10.86
C ASN A 173 -0.82 4.07 -10.49
N THR A 174 -1.81 4.02 -11.38
CA THR A 174 -3.13 4.59 -11.13
C THR A 174 -3.84 3.89 -9.97
N LEU A 175 -3.70 2.56 -9.86
CA LEU A 175 -4.25 1.79 -8.74
C LEU A 175 -3.61 2.18 -7.39
N VAL A 176 -2.28 2.35 -7.37
CA VAL A 176 -1.57 2.82 -6.17
C VAL A 176 -2.03 4.23 -5.80
N GLN A 177 -2.08 5.15 -6.76
CA GLN A 177 -2.50 6.54 -6.53
C GLN A 177 -3.92 6.66 -5.98
N GLN A 178 -4.85 5.79 -6.42
CA GLN A 178 -6.21 5.73 -5.86
C GLN A 178 -6.24 5.29 -4.39
N MET A 179 -5.28 4.47 -3.95
CA MET A 179 -5.24 3.89 -2.60
C MET A 179 -4.59 4.83 -1.57
N LEU A 180 -3.52 5.53 -1.95
CA LEU A 180 -2.71 6.36 -1.05
C LEU A 180 -3.51 7.37 -0.19
N PRO A 181 -4.41 8.20 -0.74
CA PRO A 181 -5.11 9.20 0.08
C PRO A 181 -6.05 8.58 1.12
N TYR A 182 -6.63 7.41 0.84
CA TYR A 182 -7.46 6.69 1.81
C TYR A 182 -6.63 6.14 2.97
N PHE A 183 -5.44 5.60 2.67
CA PHE A 183 -4.52 5.12 3.70
C PHE A 183 -4.03 6.27 4.60
N VAL A 184 -3.64 7.41 4.00
CA VAL A 184 -3.21 8.61 4.76
C VAL A 184 -4.29 9.08 5.72
N LYS A 185 -5.53 9.25 5.22
CA LYS A 185 -6.64 9.69 6.07
C LYS A 185 -6.88 8.77 7.27
N GLN A 186 -6.78 7.46 7.08
CA GLN A 186 -6.95 6.49 8.16
C GLN A 186 -5.78 6.52 9.15
N ARG A 187 -4.56 6.70 8.65
CA ARG A 187 -3.36 6.84 9.48
C ARG A 187 -3.41 8.11 10.32
N ASP A 188 -3.83 9.23 9.76
CA ASP A 188 -3.88 10.51 10.49
C ASP A 188 -4.85 10.43 11.69
N VAL A 189 -5.99 9.77 11.51
CA VAL A 189 -6.92 9.48 12.62
C VAL A 189 -6.26 8.61 13.68
N TYR A 190 -5.55 7.56 13.26
CA TYR A 190 -4.85 6.66 14.17
C TYR A 190 -3.77 7.39 14.98
N GLU A 191 -2.86 8.11 14.31
CA GLU A 191 -1.70 8.74 14.94
C GLU A 191 -2.07 9.91 15.84
N VAL A 192 -3.08 10.71 15.47
CA VAL A 192 -3.47 11.90 16.23
C VAL A 192 -4.41 11.58 17.40
N ARG A 193 -5.31 10.60 17.25
CA ARG A 193 -6.37 10.34 18.23
C ARG A 193 -6.27 8.96 18.89
N GLU A 194 -6.13 7.91 18.11
CA GLU A 194 -6.30 6.53 18.61
C GLU A 194 -5.04 6.00 19.29
N ALA A 195 -3.86 6.38 18.81
CA ALA A 195 -2.58 5.99 19.38
C ALA A 195 -2.30 6.68 20.73
N PRO A 196 -2.47 8.01 20.90
CA PRO A 196 -2.27 8.67 22.19
C PRO A 196 -3.29 8.23 23.25
N SER A 197 -4.53 7.95 22.84
CA SER A 197 -5.58 7.43 23.72
C SER A 197 -5.40 5.94 24.06
N LYS A 198 -4.36 5.28 23.51
CA LYS A 198 -4.07 3.85 23.68
C LYS A 198 -5.28 2.95 23.38
N THR A 199 -6.08 3.30 22.36
CA THR A 199 -7.26 2.52 21.96
C THR A 199 -6.86 1.14 21.42
N PHE A 200 -5.82 1.09 20.57
CA PHE A 200 -5.22 -0.15 20.08
C PHE A 200 -3.78 0.08 19.56
N SER A 201 -3.04 -1.02 19.39
CA SER A 201 -1.64 -1.02 19.00
C SER A 201 -1.41 -0.68 17.53
N TRP A 202 -0.23 -0.11 17.25
CA TRP A 202 0.18 0.25 15.89
C TRP A 202 0.29 -0.98 15.00
N PHE A 203 0.67 -2.12 15.58
CA PHE A 203 0.72 -3.39 14.88
C PHE A 203 -0.67 -3.78 14.38
N ALA A 204 -1.69 -3.72 15.25
CA ALA A 204 -3.07 -4.00 14.87
C ALA A 204 -3.59 -3.02 13.80
N PHE A 205 -3.17 -1.76 13.81
CA PHE A 205 -3.46 -0.79 12.74
C PHE A 205 -2.91 -1.27 11.39
N VAL A 206 -1.58 -1.39 11.27
CA VAL A 206 -0.91 -1.68 9.99
C VAL A 206 -1.34 -3.03 9.43
N THR A 207 -1.37 -4.08 10.26
CA THR A 207 -1.76 -5.40 9.78
C THR A 207 -3.22 -5.43 9.33
N ALA A 208 -4.13 -4.74 10.02
CA ALA A 208 -5.53 -4.67 9.59
C ALA A 208 -5.68 -4.00 8.21
N GLN A 209 -4.90 -2.95 7.94
CA GLN A 209 -4.89 -2.29 6.63
C GLN A 209 -4.45 -3.24 5.51
N ILE A 210 -3.36 -3.98 5.75
CA ILE A 210 -2.82 -4.95 4.79
C ILE A 210 -3.86 -6.05 4.52
N THR A 211 -4.35 -6.72 5.57
CA THR A 211 -5.24 -7.88 5.41
C THR A 211 -6.59 -7.50 4.82
N SER A 212 -7.10 -6.29 5.11
CA SER A 212 -8.40 -5.83 4.60
C SER A 212 -8.42 -5.63 3.09
N GLU A 213 -7.28 -5.29 2.47
CA GLU A 213 -7.19 -5.05 1.03
C GLU A 213 -7.17 -6.35 0.23
N ILE A 214 -6.55 -7.42 0.76
CA ILE A 214 -6.30 -8.68 0.01
C ILE A 214 -7.57 -9.24 -0.63
N PRO A 215 -8.72 -9.39 0.06
CA PRO A 215 -9.93 -9.94 -0.57
C PRO A 215 -10.48 -9.06 -1.68
N TYR A 216 -10.42 -7.73 -1.54
CA TYR A 216 -10.85 -6.82 -2.61
C TYR A 216 -9.93 -6.89 -3.82
N GLN A 217 -8.62 -7.06 -3.61
CA GLN A 217 -7.65 -7.22 -4.70
C GLN A 217 -7.84 -8.56 -5.44
N ILE A 218 -8.13 -9.64 -4.72
CA ILE A 218 -8.45 -10.95 -5.34
C ILE A 218 -9.75 -10.84 -6.15
N PHE A 219 -10.76 -10.15 -5.63
CA PHE A 219 -12.01 -9.91 -6.35
C PHE A 219 -11.79 -9.08 -7.62
N CYS A 220 -11.05 -7.97 -7.54
CA CYS A 220 -10.68 -7.17 -8.69
C CYS A 220 -9.88 -7.99 -9.72
N GLY A 221 -8.90 -8.77 -9.27
CA GLY A 221 -8.09 -9.62 -10.14
C GLY A 221 -8.88 -10.72 -10.82
N THR A 222 -9.89 -11.27 -10.16
CA THR A 222 -10.76 -12.28 -10.76
C THR A 222 -11.59 -11.68 -11.89
N ILE A 223 -12.15 -10.48 -11.70
CA ILE A 223 -12.89 -9.77 -12.75
C ILE A 223 -11.95 -9.40 -13.90
N ALA A 224 -10.76 -8.86 -13.60
CA ALA A 224 -9.75 -8.53 -14.60
C ALA A 224 -9.36 -9.75 -15.45
N PHE A 225 -9.16 -10.91 -14.81
CA PHE A 225 -8.87 -12.16 -15.49
C PHE A 225 -9.99 -12.52 -16.49
N LEU A 226 -11.25 -12.48 -16.08
CA LEU A 226 -12.37 -12.79 -16.98
C LEU A 226 -12.46 -11.80 -18.15
N CYS A 227 -12.24 -10.51 -17.89
CA CYS A 227 -12.28 -9.47 -18.91
C CYS A 227 -11.09 -9.49 -19.87
N TRP A 228 -9.96 -10.09 -19.50
CA TRP A 228 -8.71 -10.03 -20.27
C TRP A 228 -8.34 -11.37 -20.91
N PHE A 229 -8.42 -12.48 -20.17
CA PHE A 229 -7.96 -13.80 -20.63
C PHE A 229 -8.73 -14.32 -21.84
N TYR A 230 -10.06 -14.15 -21.86
CA TYR A 230 -10.91 -14.65 -22.94
C TYR A 230 -10.84 -13.79 -24.20
N PRO A 231 -10.91 -12.44 -24.15
CA PRO A 231 -10.79 -11.62 -25.36
C PRO A 231 -9.44 -11.75 -26.08
N VAL A 232 -8.33 -11.87 -25.35
CA VAL A 232 -7.00 -12.07 -25.98
C VAL A 232 -6.90 -13.43 -26.67
N GLY A 233 -7.63 -14.44 -26.19
CA GLY A 233 -7.68 -15.76 -26.81
C GLY A 233 -6.65 -16.76 -26.27
N PHE A 234 -6.07 -16.54 -25.09
CA PHE A 234 -5.07 -17.42 -24.50
C PHE A 234 -5.52 -18.88 -24.33
N TYR A 235 -6.83 -19.11 -24.16
CA TYR A 235 -7.39 -20.46 -24.10
C TYR A 235 -7.07 -21.28 -25.36
N GLN A 236 -6.97 -20.63 -26.53
CA GLN A 236 -6.71 -21.32 -27.80
C GLN A 236 -5.35 -21.99 -27.79
N ASN A 237 -4.32 -21.39 -27.20
CA ASN A 237 -2.97 -21.96 -27.14
C ASN A 237 -2.88 -23.20 -26.24
N ALA A 238 -3.82 -23.35 -25.32
CA ALA A 238 -3.88 -24.46 -24.38
C ALA A 238 -4.69 -25.67 -24.91
N VAL A 239 -5.52 -25.47 -25.94
CA VAL A 239 -6.31 -26.54 -26.58
C VAL A 239 -5.45 -27.70 -27.10
N PRO A 240 -4.34 -27.48 -27.83
CA PRO A 240 -3.54 -28.57 -28.39
C PRO A 240 -2.91 -29.48 -27.33
N THR A 241 -2.74 -28.98 -26.10
CA THR A 241 -2.13 -29.71 -24.99
C THR A 241 -3.17 -30.20 -23.97
N ASN A 242 -4.48 -30.03 -24.23
CA ASN A 242 -5.57 -30.36 -23.31
C ASN A 242 -5.35 -29.84 -21.87
N SER A 243 -4.67 -28.69 -21.73
CA SER A 243 -4.27 -28.14 -20.42
C SER A 243 -4.90 -26.76 -20.14
N VAL A 244 -6.07 -26.51 -20.76
CA VAL A 244 -6.80 -25.22 -20.67
C VAL A 244 -7.06 -24.83 -19.22
N ASP A 245 -7.61 -25.75 -18.42
CA ASP A 245 -7.99 -25.47 -17.04
C ASP A 245 -6.78 -25.16 -16.16
N GLN A 246 -5.73 -25.98 -16.26
CA GLN A 246 -4.50 -25.80 -15.46
C GLN A 246 -3.81 -24.47 -15.77
N ARG A 247 -3.72 -24.10 -17.06
CA ARG A 247 -3.10 -22.84 -17.49
C ARG A 247 -3.95 -21.63 -17.12
N ALA A 248 -5.27 -21.74 -17.27
CA ALA A 248 -6.21 -20.69 -16.89
C ALA A 248 -6.12 -20.38 -15.38
N VAL A 249 -6.11 -21.41 -14.53
CA VAL A 249 -5.97 -21.25 -13.07
C VAL A 249 -4.63 -20.60 -12.72
N LEU A 250 -3.52 -21.04 -13.33
CA LEU A 250 -2.21 -20.45 -13.04
C LEU A 250 -2.13 -18.97 -13.49
N ILE A 251 -2.69 -18.62 -14.64
CA ILE A 251 -2.79 -17.23 -15.09
C ILE A 251 -3.67 -16.39 -14.15
N TRP A 252 -4.81 -16.94 -13.71
CA TRP A 252 -5.65 -16.29 -12.69
C TRP A 252 -4.88 -16.05 -11.39
N MET A 253 -4.10 -17.03 -10.92
CA MET A 253 -3.24 -16.88 -9.73
C MET A 253 -2.21 -15.77 -9.91
N TYR A 254 -1.56 -15.67 -11.07
CA TYR A 254 -0.65 -14.56 -11.38
C TYR A 254 -1.36 -13.21 -11.33
N ILE A 255 -2.51 -13.08 -12.01
CA ILE A 255 -3.27 -11.83 -12.07
C ILE A 255 -3.73 -11.41 -10.66
N CYS A 256 -4.31 -12.31 -9.87
CA CYS A 256 -4.67 -12.01 -8.48
C CYS A 256 -3.46 -11.59 -7.65
N SER A 257 -2.31 -12.27 -7.83
CA SER A 257 -1.07 -11.91 -7.15
C SER A 257 -0.60 -10.51 -7.54
N PHE A 258 -0.74 -10.10 -8.80
CA PHE A 258 -0.36 -8.75 -9.27
C PHE A 258 -1.17 -7.64 -8.60
N TYR A 259 -2.49 -7.82 -8.43
CA TYR A 259 -3.31 -6.84 -7.72
C TYR A 259 -2.95 -6.76 -6.23
N VAL A 260 -2.68 -7.90 -5.59
CA VAL A 260 -2.18 -7.93 -4.20
C VAL A 260 -0.80 -7.24 -4.11
N TYR A 261 0.12 -7.53 -5.03
CA TYR A 261 1.42 -6.88 -5.12
C TYR A 261 1.29 -5.36 -5.27
N THR A 262 0.35 -4.90 -6.11
CA THR A 262 0.09 -3.47 -6.30
C THR A 262 -0.30 -2.78 -5.00
N SER A 263 -1.24 -3.37 -4.24
CA SER A 263 -1.66 -2.80 -2.95
C SER A 263 -0.54 -2.80 -1.90
N THR A 264 0.21 -3.91 -1.79
CA THR A 264 1.29 -4.05 -0.79
C THR A 264 2.48 -3.16 -1.11
N MET A 265 2.80 -2.94 -2.40
CA MET A 265 3.83 -1.97 -2.80
C MET A 265 3.39 -0.53 -2.49
N GLY A 266 2.12 -0.19 -2.70
CA GLY A 266 1.57 1.10 -2.31
C GLY A 266 1.66 1.35 -0.79
N GLN A 267 1.30 0.35 0.02
CA GLN A 267 1.41 0.38 1.47
C GLN A 267 2.86 0.51 1.95
N LEU A 268 3.79 -0.20 1.30
CA LEU A 268 5.22 -0.08 1.57
C LEU A 268 5.70 1.35 1.34
N CYS A 269 5.38 1.93 0.18
CA CYS A 269 5.77 3.31 -0.14
C CYS A 269 5.15 4.33 0.82
N MET A 270 3.93 4.09 1.30
CA MET A 270 3.24 4.99 2.24
C MET A 270 3.70 4.82 3.70
N SER A 271 4.28 3.68 4.06
CA SER A 271 4.58 3.33 5.47
C SER A 271 5.46 4.34 6.21
N PHE A 272 6.43 4.95 5.52
CA PHE A 272 7.35 5.94 6.10
C PHE A 272 7.12 7.37 5.61
N ASN A 273 6.45 7.58 4.47
CA ASN A 273 6.19 8.91 3.93
C ASN A 273 5.07 9.63 4.67
N GLU A 274 5.11 10.97 4.79
CA GLU A 274 4.01 11.77 5.37
C GLU A 274 2.92 12.04 4.34
N LEU A 275 3.34 12.51 3.17
CA LEU A 275 2.46 12.96 2.11
C LEU A 275 2.20 11.82 1.11
N ALA A 276 0.97 11.74 0.62
CA ALA A 276 0.59 10.79 -0.43
C ALA A 276 1.40 11.01 -1.71
N ASP A 277 1.70 12.25 -2.08
CA ASP A 277 2.43 12.58 -3.31
C ASP A 277 3.86 12.01 -3.32
N ASN A 278 4.56 12.07 -2.17
CA ASN A 278 5.90 11.50 -2.03
C ASN A 278 5.88 9.97 -2.17
N ALA A 279 4.88 9.32 -1.57
CA ALA A 279 4.69 7.88 -1.72
C ALA A 279 4.33 7.50 -3.17
N ALA A 280 3.53 8.31 -3.86
CA ALA A 280 3.17 8.10 -5.26
C ALA A 280 4.38 8.22 -6.19
N ASN A 281 5.24 9.22 -5.97
CA ASN A 281 6.47 9.40 -6.73
C ASN A 281 7.44 8.22 -6.53
N LEU A 282 7.59 7.75 -5.30
CA LEU A 282 8.40 6.57 -5.01
C LEU A 282 7.84 5.30 -5.68
N ALA A 283 6.53 5.07 -5.57
CA ALA A 283 5.87 3.94 -6.21
C ALA A 283 6.05 3.99 -7.74
N THR A 284 5.94 5.17 -8.34
CA THR A 284 6.15 5.39 -9.78
C THR A 284 7.58 5.10 -10.20
N LEU A 285 8.57 5.51 -9.40
CA LEU A 285 9.98 5.21 -9.64
C LEU A 285 10.23 3.69 -9.59
N LEU A 286 9.78 3.02 -8.53
CA LEU A 286 9.94 1.58 -8.36
C LEU A 286 9.24 0.81 -9.49
N PHE A 287 8.02 1.22 -9.86
CA PHE A 287 7.30 0.64 -10.99
C PHE A 287 8.06 0.79 -12.30
N THR A 288 8.54 2.00 -12.61
CA THR A 288 9.29 2.29 -13.84
C THR A 288 10.57 1.45 -13.93
N MET A 289 11.28 1.30 -12.80
CA MET A 289 12.43 0.41 -12.73
C MET A 289 12.03 -1.05 -12.99
N CYS A 290 11.00 -1.56 -12.31
CA CYS A 290 10.56 -2.95 -12.53
C CYS A 290 10.09 -3.18 -13.97
N LEU A 291 9.41 -2.20 -14.58
CA LEU A 291 8.86 -2.28 -15.94
C LEU A 291 9.96 -2.27 -17.00
N ASN A 292 10.97 -1.40 -16.88
CA ASN A 292 12.07 -1.33 -17.84
C ASN A 292 12.93 -2.60 -17.84
N PHE A 293 13.09 -3.23 -16.68
CA PHE A 293 13.94 -4.42 -16.52
C PHE A 293 13.16 -5.73 -16.46
N CYS A 294 11.92 -5.80 -16.95
CA CYS A 294 11.10 -7.03 -16.92
C CYS A 294 11.44 -8.05 -18.03
N GLY A 295 12.35 -7.73 -18.96
CA GLY A 295 12.78 -8.61 -20.05
C GLY A 295 12.03 -8.46 -21.38
N VAL A 296 10.93 -7.70 -21.42
CA VAL A 296 10.15 -7.46 -22.65
C VAL A 296 10.80 -6.38 -23.54
N LEU A 297 11.21 -5.26 -22.94
CA LEU A 297 11.82 -4.14 -23.67
C LEU A 297 13.29 -4.40 -24.03
N ALA A 298 14.02 -5.03 -23.11
CA ALA A 298 15.41 -5.42 -23.30
C ALA A 298 15.66 -6.77 -22.59
N GLY A 299 16.14 -7.74 -23.35
CA GLY A 299 16.53 -9.05 -22.82
C GLY A 299 17.83 -9.00 -22.01
N PRO A 300 18.08 -10.02 -21.15
CA PRO A 300 19.24 -10.05 -20.26
C PRO A 300 20.59 -10.05 -20.99
N GLY A 301 20.64 -10.52 -22.25
CA GLY A 301 21.87 -10.53 -23.05
C GLY A 301 22.29 -9.17 -23.61
N VAL A 302 21.38 -8.19 -23.65
CA VAL A 302 21.64 -6.84 -24.20
C VAL A 302 21.93 -5.84 -23.07
N LEU A 303 21.53 -6.16 -21.83
CA LEU A 303 21.75 -5.29 -20.68
C LEU A 303 23.25 -5.20 -20.32
N PRO A 304 23.78 -4.00 -20.04
CA PRO A 304 25.12 -3.86 -19.49
C PRO A 304 25.26 -4.65 -18.18
N GLY A 305 26.43 -5.26 -17.95
CA GLY A 305 26.64 -6.21 -16.85
C GLY A 305 26.20 -5.73 -15.46
N PHE A 306 26.32 -4.43 -15.18
CA PHE A 306 25.83 -3.83 -13.94
C PHE A 306 24.30 -3.96 -13.78
N TRP A 307 23.51 -3.69 -14.83
CA TRP A 307 22.05 -3.65 -14.74
C TRP A 307 21.37 -5.03 -14.65
N ILE A 308 22.14 -6.12 -14.76
CA ILE A 308 21.63 -7.48 -14.62
C ILE A 308 21.01 -7.73 -13.24
N PHE A 309 21.51 -7.07 -12.18
CA PHE A 309 20.90 -7.22 -10.85
C PHE A 309 19.44 -6.74 -10.84
N MET A 310 19.12 -5.69 -11.60
CA MET A 310 17.77 -5.11 -11.62
C MET A 310 16.79 -6.06 -12.32
N TYR A 311 17.24 -6.75 -13.36
CA TYR A 311 16.46 -7.82 -14.00
C TYR A 311 16.12 -8.96 -13.01
N ARG A 312 17.07 -9.34 -12.14
CA ARG A 312 16.88 -10.37 -11.11
C ARG A 312 16.08 -9.89 -9.89
N CYS A 313 16.17 -8.62 -9.54
CA CYS A 313 15.42 -8.03 -8.44
C CYS A 313 14.04 -7.50 -8.86
N SER A 314 13.69 -7.54 -10.14
CA SER A 314 12.39 -7.08 -10.64
C SER A 314 11.33 -8.19 -10.49
N PRO A 315 10.26 -7.97 -9.70
CA PRO A 315 9.16 -8.92 -9.62
C PRO A 315 8.43 -9.07 -10.97
N PHE A 316 8.45 -8.05 -11.83
CA PHE A 316 7.79 -8.12 -13.14
C PHE A 316 8.50 -9.06 -14.10
N THR A 317 9.80 -9.30 -13.94
CA THR A 317 10.52 -10.33 -14.71
C THR A 317 9.89 -11.70 -14.49
N TYR A 318 9.73 -12.09 -13.23
CA TYR A 318 9.15 -13.39 -12.87
C TYR A 318 7.66 -13.48 -13.22
N PHE A 319 6.92 -12.39 -13.05
CA PHE A 319 5.52 -12.30 -13.46
C PHE A 319 5.36 -12.55 -14.98
N ILE A 320 6.10 -11.81 -15.80
CA ILE A 320 6.01 -11.91 -17.26
C ILE A 320 6.52 -13.27 -17.74
N GLN A 321 7.67 -13.75 -17.27
CA GLN A 321 8.18 -15.08 -17.64
C GLN A 321 7.17 -16.18 -17.26
N GLY A 322 6.61 -16.10 -16.06
CA GLY A 322 5.60 -17.03 -15.56
C GLY A 322 4.33 -17.05 -16.41
N MET A 323 3.78 -15.87 -16.73
CA MET A 323 2.58 -15.76 -17.55
C MET A 323 2.82 -16.13 -19.01
N LEU A 324 3.93 -15.69 -19.61
CA LEU A 324 4.29 -16.01 -20.99
C LEU A 324 4.45 -17.51 -21.18
N SER A 325 5.26 -18.14 -20.33
CA SER A 325 5.48 -19.58 -20.40
C SER A 325 4.17 -20.34 -20.21
N THR A 326 3.31 -19.93 -19.27
CA THR A 326 2.01 -20.58 -19.06
C THR A 326 1.05 -20.39 -20.24
N GLY A 327 0.99 -19.18 -20.79
CA GLY A 327 0.04 -18.81 -21.85
C GLY A 327 0.43 -19.28 -23.25
N LEU A 328 1.72 -19.46 -23.52
CA LEU A 328 2.24 -19.71 -24.87
C LEU A 328 2.91 -21.07 -25.06
N ALA A 329 3.37 -21.77 -24.01
CA ALA A 329 4.24 -22.92 -24.21
C ALA A 329 3.58 -24.13 -24.88
N ASN A 330 4.42 -24.99 -25.48
CA ASN A 330 4.06 -26.32 -25.99
C ASN A 330 2.94 -26.30 -27.05
N THR A 331 2.89 -25.28 -27.90
CA THR A 331 2.02 -25.23 -29.08
C THR A 331 2.83 -24.93 -30.34
N THR A 332 2.29 -25.30 -31.49
CA THR A 332 2.90 -25.04 -32.80
C THR A 332 2.70 -23.58 -33.20
N ALA A 333 3.78 -22.95 -33.64
CA ALA A 333 3.72 -21.63 -34.28
C ALA A 333 3.26 -21.83 -35.73
N LYS A 334 2.40 -20.94 -36.23
CA LYS A 334 1.93 -20.97 -37.62
C LYS A 334 2.19 -19.63 -38.27
N CYS A 335 3.17 -19.58 -39.17
CA CYS A 335 3.49 -18.34 -39.89
C CYS A 335 2.28 -17.85 -40.70
N SER A 336 2.08 -16.53 -40.70
CA SER A 336 1.13 -15.90 -41.63
C SER A 336 1.72 -15.85 -43.05
N LYS A 337 0.88 -15.63 -44.07
CA LYS A 337 1.36 -15.57 -45.48
C LYS A 337 2.45 -14.50 -45.72
N ALA A 338 2.45 -13.43 -44.92
CA ALA A 338 3.44 -12.35 -44.99
C ALA A 338 4.74 -12.65 -44.22
N GLU A 339 4.73 -13.66 -43.34
CA GLU A 339 5.89 -14.09 -42.54
C GLU A 339 6.65 -15.26 -43.21
N LEU A 340 6.08 -15.84 -44.25
CA LEU A 340 6.72 -16.88 -45.03
C LEU A 340 7.84 -16.27 -45.87
N LEU A 341 9.00 -16.90 -45.82
CA LEU A 341 10.11 -16.58 -46.70
C LEU A 341 9.92 -17.33 -48.02
N HIS A 342 9.96 -16.58 -49.12
CA HIS A 342 9.89 -17.09 -50.48
C HIS A 342 11.28 -17.11 -51.10
N PHE A 343 11.69 -18.26 -51.61
CA PHE A 343 12.95 -18.41 -52.34
C PHE A 343 12.87 -19.57 -53.34
N GLU A 344 13.76 -19.56 -54.33
CA GLU A 344 13.87 -20.63 -55.32
C GLU A 344 14.96 -21.62 -54.90
N PRO A 345 14.71 -22.94 -54.96
CA PRO A 345 15.71 -23.95 -54.66
C PRO A 345 16.77 -24.03 -55.77
N SER A 346 17.94 -24.61 -55.47
CA SER A 346 18.98 -24.80 -56.49
C SER A 346 18.51 -25.74 -57.61
N LYS A 347 19.00 -25.55 -58.84
CA LYS A 347 18.51 -26.27 -60.04
C LYS A 347 18.55 -27.79 -59.84
N GLY A 348 17.38 -28.43 -59.83
CA GLY A 348 17.21 -29.88 -59.74
C GLY A 348 17.00 -30.43 -58.33
N GLN A 349 16.87 -29.58 -57.31
CA GLN A 349 16.53 -29.97 -55.93
C GLN A 349 15.09 -29.57 -55.58
N ASP A 350 14.45 -30.37 -54.72
CA ASP A 350 13.19 -29.98 -54.06
C ASP A 350 13.47 -29.08 -52.86
N CYS A 351 12.47 -28.30 -52.42
CA CYS A 351 12.59 -27.43 -51.26
C CYS A 351 13.02 -28.19 -50.00
N GLY A 352 12.55 -29.43 -49.83
CA GLY A 352 12.88 -30.30 -48.72
C GLY A 352 14.37 -30.65 -48.63
N THR A 353 14.99 -31.11 -49.73
CA THR A 353 16.43 -31.45 -49.74
C THR A 353 17.31 -30.22 -49.63
N TYR A 354 16.93 -29.10 -50.24
CA TYR A 354 17.72 -27.87 -50.15
C TYR A 354 17.77 -27.29 -48.72
N MET A 355 16.66 -27.33 -47.98
CA MET A 355 16.57 -26.80 -46.62
C MET A 355 16.89 -27.81 -45.52
N ALA A 356 17.10 -29.09 -45.82
CA ALA A 356 17.24 -30.14 -44.81
C ALA A 356 18.33 -29.86 -43.75
N ASP A 357 19.51 -29.41 -44.19
CA ASP A 357 20.62 -29.12 -43.28
C ASP A 357 20.37 -27.85 -42.45
N TYR A 358 19.72 -26.84 -43.04
CA TYR A 358 19.33 -25.63 -42.34
C TYR A 358 18.23 -25.90 -41.31
N MET A 359 17.19 -26.66 -41.66
CA MET A 359 16.10 -27.03 -40.75
C MET A 359 16.59 -27.86 -39.56
N LYS A 360 17.61 -28.71 -39.75
CA LYS A 360 18.25 -29.43 -38.64
C LYS A 360 18.99 -28.52 -37.67
N MET A 361 19.55 -27.41 -38.14
CA MET A 361 20.36 -26.51 -37.31
C MET A 361 19.55 -25.36 -36.70
N ALA A 362 18.68 -24.73 -37.49
CA ALA A 362 17.94 -23.53 -37.12
C ALA A 362 16.46 -23.79 -36.77
N GLY A 363 15.95 -25.00 -37.06
CA GLY A 363 14.53 -25.33 -36.90
C GLY A 363 13.66 -24.73 -38.01
N GLY A 364 12.35 -24.67 -37.76
CA GLY A 364 11.35 -24.18 -38.73
C GLY A 364 10.72 -25.29 -39.56
N TYR A 365 9.78 -24.93 -40.43
CA TYR A 365 9.08 -25.89 -41.29
C TYR A 365 8.78 -25.29 -42.67
N LEU A 366 8.70 -26.17 -43.67
CA LEU A 366 8.22 -25.85 -45.02
C LEU A 366 6.73 -26.14 -45.13
N ILE A 367 6.01 -25.32 -45.88
CA ILE A 367 4.58 -25.59 -46.19
C ILE A 367 4.46 -26.68 -47.25
N ASP A 368 5.31 -26.64 -48.27
CA ASP A 368 5.37 -27.63 -49.35
C ASP A 368 6.81 -28.07 -49.59
N GLU A 369 7.13 -29.28 -49.15
CA GLU A 369 8.46 -29.89 -49.29
C GLU A 369 8.76 -30.31 -50.73
N LYS A 370 7.73 -30.53 -51.55
CA LYS A 370 7.84 -31.06 -52.92
C LYS A 370 7.85 -29.97 -54.00
N ALA A 371 7.65 -28.71 -53.62
CA ALA A 371 7.74 -27.60 -54.55
C ALA A 371 9.17 -27.52 -55.13
N THR A 372 9.27 -27.25 -56.44
CA THR A 372 10.54 -27.10 -57.17
C THR A 372 10.74 -25.68 -57.72
N SER A 373 9.72 -24.82 -57.62
CA SER A 373 9.73 -23.47 -58.19
C SER A 373 9.66 -22.36 -57.13
N GLU A 374 8.87 -22.53 -56.08
CA GLU A 374 8.72 -21.51 -55.03
C GLU A 374 8.61 -22.18 -53.65
N CYS A 375 9.68 -22.11 -52.87
CA CYS A 375 9.71 -22.63 -51.51
C CYS A 375 9.13 -21.62 -50.54
N GLN A 376 8.25 -22.07 -49.65
CA GLN A 376 7.68 -21.26 -48.58
C GLN A 376 8.14 -21.80 -47.22
N PHE A 377 9.00 -21.04 -46.54
CA PHE A 377 9.62 -21.43 -45.28
C PHE A 377 9.16 -20.56 -44.12
N CYS A 378 8.84 -21.20 -42.99
CA CYS A 378 8.55 -20.55 -41.72
C CYS A 378 9.73 -20.75 -40.75
N THR A 379 10.25 -19.65 -40.21
CA THR A 379 11.44 -19.65 -39.32
C THR A 379 11.15 -20.19 -37.92
N MET A 380 9.89 -20.31 -37.52
CA MET A 380 9.48 -20.81 -36.20
C MET A 380 8.48 -21.96 -36.33
N ASP A 381 8.85 -23.13 -35.81
CA ASP A 381 8.01 -24.32 -35.71
C ASP A 381 7.24 -24.39 -34.38
N SER A 382 7.88 -23.96 -33.30
CA SER A 382 7.42 -24.10 -31.94
C SER A 382 7.43 -22.76 -31.20
N THR A 383 6.38 -22.54 -30.42
CA THR A 383 6.29 -21.42 -29.49
C THR A 383 7.36 -21.45 -28.40
N ASN A 384 7.92 -22.63 -28.09
CA ASN A 384 9.01 -22.73 -27.12
C ASN A 384 10.30 -22.06 -27.62
N THR A 385 10.53 -22.02 -28.93
CA THR A 385 11.66 -21.31 -29.54
C THR A 385 11.51 -19.79 -29.36
N PHE A 386 10.28 -19.27 -29.47
CA PHE A 386 9.96 -17.89 -29.13
C PHE A 386 10.13 -17.62 -27.63
N LEU A 387 9.64 -18.51 -26.76
CA LEU A 387 9.77 -18.36 -25.32
C LEU A 387 11.24 -18.37 -24.84
N ALA A 388 12.08 -19.22 -25.45
CA ALA A 388 13.51 -19.25 -25.17
C ALA A 388 14.22 -17.94 -25.56
N SER A 389 13.80 -17.28 -26.64
CA SER A 389 14.39 -15.99 -27.07
C SER A 389 14.14 -14.86 -26.07
N VAL A 390 13.04 -14.94 -25.31
CA VAL A 390 12.70 -14.00 -24.23
C VAL A 390 13.06 -14.54 -22.83
N ASN A 391 13.91 -15.57 -22.78
CA ASN A 391 14.37 -16.21 -21.54
C ASN A 391 13.22 -16.68 -20.63
N SER A 392 12.20 -17.28 -21.22
CA SER A 392 11.01 -17.79 -20.54
C SER A 392 10.91 -19.30 -20.76
N TYR A 393 10.90 -20.09 -19.69
CA TYR A 393 10.88 -21.55 -19.77
C TYR A 393 9.64 -22.12 -19.07
N TYR A 394 9.00 -23.11 -19.69
CA TYR A 394 7.78 -23.71 -19.16
C TYR A 394 7.98 -24.39 -17.80
N ASP A 395 9.14 -24.99 -17.57
CA ASP A 395 9.44 -25.70 -16.31
C ASP A 395 9.55 -24.75 -15.11
N GLU A 396 9.83 -23.48 -15.36
CA GLU A 396 10.04 -22.46 -14.33
C GLU A 396 8.75 -21.77 -13.88
N ARG A 397 7.60 -22.10 -14.50
CA ARG A 397 6.31 -21.42 -14.29
C ARG A 397 5.84 -21.37 -12.83
N TRP A 398 6.05 -22.43 -12.05
CA TRP A 398 5.66 -22.48 -10.64
C TRP A 398 6.70 -21.80 -9.74
N ARG A 399 7.98 -21.94 -10.07
CA ARG A 399 9.09 -21.26 -9.39
C ARG A 399 8.89 -19.74 -9.47
N ASN A 400 8.60 -19.23 -10.65
CA ASN A 400 8.41 -17.80 -10.89
C ASN A 400 7.20 -17.25 -10.12
N TRP A 401 6.12 -18.05 -9.99
CA TRP A 401 4.96 -17.66 -9.18
C TRP A 401 5.34 -17.58 -7.70
N GLY A 402 6.05 -18.60 -7.18
CA GLY A 402 6.54 -18.59 -5.80
C GLY A 402 7.46 -17.41 -5.49
N ILE A 403 8.39 -17.08 -6.39
CA ILE A 403 9.26 -15.91 -6.25
C ILE A 403 8.44 -14.61 -6.21
N PHE A 404 7.43 -14.49 -7.06
CA PHE A 404 6.55 -13.32 -7.06
C PHE A 404 5.78 -13.17 -5.74
N ILE A 405 5.29 -14.27 -5.16
CA ILE A 405 4.68 -14.27 -3.81
C ILE A 405 5.69 -13.86 -2.73
N CYS A 406 6.96 -14.26 -2.84
CA CYS A 406 8.00 -13.80 -1.91
C CYS A 406 8.15 -12.27 -1.94
N PHE A 407 8.07 -11.63 -3.11
CA PHE A 407 8.10 -10.16 -3.19
C PHE A 407 6.90 -9.51 -2.48
N ILE A 408 5.70 -10.11 -2.56
CA ILE A 408 4.53 -9.66 -1.79
C ILE A 408 4.79 -9.77 -0.29
N ALA A 409 5.33 -10.90 0.17
CA ALA A 409 5.66 -11.10 1.57
C ALA A 409 6.73 -10.11 2.05
N ILE A 410 7.76 -9.86 1.24
CA ILE A 410 8.80 -8.85 1.52
C ILE A 410 8.16 -7.46 1.65
N ASN A 411 7.26 -7.06 0.75
CA ASN A 411 6.56 -5.78 0.84
C ASN A 411 5.78 -5.66 2.16
N ILE A 412 5.07 -6.71 2.58
CA ILE A 412 4.32 -6.74 3.84
C ILE A 412 5.26 -6.58 5.04
N ILE A 413 6.35 -7.36 5.08
CA ILE A 413 7.33 -7.31 6.17
C ILE A 413 7.98 -5.92 6.25
N LEU A 414 8.42 -5.39 5.10
CA LEU A 414 9.02 -4.06 5.02
C LEU A 414 8.04 -2.95 5.38
N THR A 415 6.75 -3.09 5.03
CA THR A 415 5.71 -2.13 5.43
C THR A 415 5.61 -2.05 6.96
N VAL A 416 5.54 -3.20 7.64
CA VAL A 416 5.49 -3.25 9.11
C VAL A 416 6.78 -2.70 9.72
N PHE A 417 7.93 -3.06 9.17
CA PHE A 417 9.24 -2.62 9.65
C PHE A 417 9.45 -1.11 9.50
N PHE A 418 9.18 -0.55 8.32
CA PHE A 418 9.36 0.88 8.06
C PHE A 418 8.33 1.73 8.80
N TYR A 419 7.09 1.25 8.95
CA TYR A 419 6.12 1.92 9.81
C TYR A 419 6.61 1.97 11.26
N TRP A 420 7.12 0.85 11.79
CA TRP A 420 7.73 0.83 13.12
C TRP A 420 8.93 1.78 13.23
N LEU A 421 9.81 1.79 12.24
CA LEU A 421 11.03 2.57 12.25
C LEU A 421 10.77 4.08 12.21
N ALA A 422 9.84 4.51 11.36
CA ALA A 422 9.59 5.92 11.06
C ALA A 422 8.51 6.55 11.94
N ARG A 423 7.49 5.80 12.36
CA ARG A 423 6.26 6.36 12.95
C ARG A 423 6.01 6.01 14.40
N VAL A 424 6.54 4.88 14.90
CA VAL A 424 6.29 4.49 16.28
C VAL A 424 7.18 5.32 17.21
N PRO A 425 6.60 6.14 18.12
CA PRO A 425 7.39 6.94 19.03
C PRO A 425 8.22 6.02 19.94
N LYS A 426 9.54 6.07 19.77
CA LYS A 426 10.49 5.42 20.68
C LYS A 426 10.58 6.34 21.89
N GLY A 427 10.00 5.92 23.01
CA GLY A 427 9.84 6.72 24.23
C GLY A 427 11.07 7.56 24.57
N ASN A 428 10.81 8.81 24.99
CA ASN A 428 11.74 9.86 25.39
C ASN A 428 13.24 9.52 25.26
N ARG A 429 13.91 10.17 24.29
CA ARG A 429 15.29 10.62 24.48
C ARG A 429 15.32 11.71 25.56
N GLU A 430 14.92 11.38 26.78
CA GLU A 430 15.39 12.13 27.93
C GLU A 430 16.90 11.90 27.95
N LYS A 431 17.65 12.94 27.55
CA LYS A 431 19.05 13.04 27.95
C LYS A 431 19.02 12.92 29.47
N LYS A 432 19.41 11.76 30.02
CA LYS A 432 19.85 11.66 31.41
C LYS A 432 20.86 12.78 31.58
N LYS A 433 20.45 13.91 32.17
CA LYS A 433 21.40 14.85 32.77
C LYS A 433 22.12 14.00 33.81
N LYS A 434 23.38 13.67 33.53
CA LYS A 434 24.25 13.05 34.52
C LYS A 434 24.25 14.01 35.73
N ALA A 435 23.88 13.44 36.88
CA ALA A 435 24.00 14.09 38.17
C ALA A 435 25.46 14.39 38.48
#